data_AF-A0A0H1R9Y1-F1
#
_entry.id   AF-A0A0H1R9Y1-F1
#
_cell.length_a   1.000
_cell.length_b   1.000
_cell.length_c   1.000
_cell.angle_alpha   90.00
_cell.angle_beta   90.00
_cell.angle_gamma   90.00
#
_symmetry.space_group_name_H-M   'P 1'
#
loop_
_entity.id
_entity.type
_entity.pdbx_description
1 polymer ?
#
loop_
_entity_poly.entity_id
_entity_poly.type
_entity_poly.pdbx_seq_one_letter_code
_entity_poly.pdbx_strand_id
1 'polypeptide(L)'
;MDPMLEGASWLDEELAGSTFADARLGQRLRRLSEQLGGIMGASLLQACQDWAATKAAYRFFDNDQGSEAEILAGHFAATASRVTATERPILILHDTTEFTYHRVRPEPVGVTRQSRPEVSAAEGGVFEGRDIDRTVILLCIRWIASSLGPSLLGQ
;
A
#
# COMPACT_ATOMS: atom_id res chain seq x y z
N MET A 1 22.73 6.71 -18.70
CA MET A 1 21.78 6.85 -17.56
C MET A 1 21.40 5.45 -17.15
N ASP A 2 21.61 5.10 -15.89
CA ASP A 2 21.34 3.77 -15.36
C ASP A 2 19.89 3.70 -14.87
N PRO A 3 19.01 2.89 -15.48
CA PRO A 3 17.60 2.81 -15.10
C PRO A 3 17.37 2.36 -13.66
N MET A 4 18.35 1.72 -13.00
CA MET A 4 18.26 1.34 -11.59
C MET A 4 18.42 2.53 -10.64
N LEU A 5 19.18 3.56 -11.03
CA LEU A 5 19.36 4.79 -10.25
C LEU A 5 18.12 5.69 -10.29
N GLU A 6 17.39 5.69 -11.42
CA GLU A 6 16.14 6.45 -11.58
C GLU A 6 14.98 5.85 -10.77
N GLY A 7 14.94 4.51 -10.64
CA GLY A 7 13.96 3.83 -9.80
C GLY A 7 14.14 4.12 -8.31
N ALA A 8 15.38 4.23 -7.84
CA ALA A 8 15.69 4.57 -6.46
C ALA A 8 15.32 6.03 -6.12
N SER A 9 15.61 6.98 -7.02
CA SER A 9 15.22 8.38 -6.82
C SER A 9 13.70 8.58 -6.84
N TRP A 10 13.00 7.90 -7.77
CA TRP A 10 11.54 7.97 -7.82
C TRP A 10 10.91 7.41 -6.54
N LEU A 11 11.39 6.26 -6.06
CA LEU A 11 10.86 5.64 -4.85
C LEU A 11 11.03 6.55 -3.61
N ASP A 12 12.17 7.24 -3.51
CA ASP A 12 12.42 8.18 -2.43
C ASP A 12 11.47 9.38 -2.47
N GLU A 13 11.15 9.88 -3.66
CA GLU A 13 10.14 10.94 -3.84
C GLU A 13 8.72 10.47 -3.47
N GLU A 14 8.34 9.26 -3.86
CA GLU A 14 7.03 8.68 -3.52
C GLU A 14 6.85 8.39 -2.03
N LEU A 15 7.93 8.14 -1.31
CA LEU A 15 7.88 7.84 0.13
C LEU A 15 8.20 9.05 1.01
N ALA A 16 8.59 10.19 0.43
CA ALA A 16 9.05 11.36 1.17
C ALA A 16 8.03 11.90 2.19
N GLY A 17 6.73 11.79 1.88
CA GLY A 17 5.65 12.22 2.77
C GLY A 17 5.17 11.16 3.77
N SER A 18 5.71 9.92 3.72
CA SER A 18 5.32 8.85 4.63
C SER A 18 6.03 9.03 5.98
N THR A 19 5.30 9.52 6.98
CA THR A 19 5.82 9.78 8.34
C THR A 19 5.41 8.67 9.29
N PHE A 20 6.37 8.15 10.06
CA PHE A 20 6.15 7.09 11.04
C PHE A 20 6.62 7.54 12.42
N ALA A 21 6.04 6.98 13.48
CA ALA A 21 6.48 7.24 14.85
C ALA A 21 7.94 6.80 15.12
N ASP A 22 8.42 5.76 14.43
CA ASP A 22 9.81 5.30 14.48
C ASP A 22 10.45 5.39 13.08
N ALA A 23 11.56 6.13 12.97
CA ALA A 23 12.31 6.29 11.71
C ALA A 23 12.77 4.95 11.11
N ARG A 24 12.94 3.90 11.93
CA ARG A 24 13.28 2.55 11.46
C ARG A 24 12.15 1.91 10.66
N LEU A 25 10.90 2.30 10.88
CA LEU A 25 9.76 1.86 10.06
C LEU A 25 9.83 2.46 8.65
N GLY A 26 10.11 3.76 8.54
CA GLY A 26 10.29 4.42 7.23
C GLY A 26 11.45 3.83 6.43
N GLN A 27 12.60 3.60 7.07
CA GLN A 27 13.74 2.93 6.42
C GLN A 27 13.39 1.50 5.96
N ARG A 28 12.58 0.79 6.74
CA ARG A 28 12.14 -0.56 6.41
C ARG A 28 11.16 -0.56 5.25
N LEU A 29 10.20 0.37 5.23
CA LEU A 29 9.27 0.55 4.11
C LEU A 29 10.03 0.77 2.80
N ARG A 30 10.97 1.73 2.78
CA ARG A 30 11.81 2.01 1.60
C ARG A 30 12.49 0.74 1.08
N ARG A 31 13.14 -0.01 1.98
CA ARG A 31 13.87 -1.24 1.62
C ARG A 31 12.94 -2.31 1.06
N LEU A 32 11.76 -2.50 1.65
CA LEU A 32 10.78 -3.47 1.19
C LEU A 32 10.21 -3.08 -0.18
N SER A 33 9.90 -1.80 -0.39
CA SER A 33 9.42 -1.30 -1.68
C SER A 33 10.45 -1.48 -2.78
N GLU A 34 11.73 -1.24 -2.49
CA GLU A 34 12.84 -1.49 -3.43
C GLU A 34 12.97 -2.98 -3.78
N GLN A 35 12.92 -3.86 -2.78
CA GLN A 35 12.97 -5.31 -2.99
C GLN A 35 11.79 -5.83 -3.80
N LEU A 36 10.56 -5.43 -3.46
CA LEU A 36 9.35 -5.87 -4.14
C LEU A 36 9.27 -5.30 -5.57
N GLY A 37 9.67 -4.03 -5.76
CA GLY A 37 9.72 -3.38 -7.07
C GLY A 37 10.77 -3.98 -7.99
N GLY A 38 11.89 -4.45 -7.44
CA GLY A 38 12.95 -5.12 -8.21
C GLY A 38 12.57 -6.51 -8.74
N ILE A 39 11.57 -7.18 -8.13
CA ILE A 39 11.12 -8.51 -8.55
C ILE A 39 9.59 -8.66 -8.46
N MET A 40 8.91 -7.90 -9.31
CA MET A 40 7.45 -7.87 -9.38
C MET A 40 6.85 -9.27 -9.54
N GLY A 41 5.83 -9.58 -8.72
CA GLY A 41 5.11 -10.85 -8.74
C GLY A 41 5.76 -11.99 -7.96
N ALA A 42 6.96 -11.79 -7.41
CA ALA A 42 7.57 -12.76 -6.51
C ALA A 42 6.90 -12.75 -5.13
N SER A 43 6.95 -13.90 -4.43
CA SER A 43 6.56 -13.96 -3.03
C SER A 43 7.51 -13.13 -2.15
N LEU A 44 7.05 -12.75 -0.96
CA LEU A 44 7.87 -11.98 -0.01
C LEU A 44 9.19 -12.69 0.35
N LEU A 45 9.14 -14.03 0.47
CA LEU A 45 10.32 -14.89 0.67
C LEU A 45 11.33 -14.75 -0.49
N GLN A 46 10.82 -14.78 -1.72
CA GLN A 46 11.64 -14.61 -2.92
C GLN A 46 12.13 -13.17 -3.10
N ALA A 47 11.38 -12.15 -2.68
CA ALA A 47 11.84 -10.77 -2.77
C ALA A 47 12.92 -10.44 -1.73
N CYS A 48 12.77 -10.94 -0.50
CA CYS A 48 13.70 -10.62 0.58
C CYS A 48 15.03 -11.38 0.51
N GLN A 49 15.09 -12.54 -0.15
CA GLN A 49 16.29 -13.37 -0.39
C GLN A 49 17.10 -13.81 0.87
N ASP A 50 16.70 -13.37 2.06
CA ASP A 50 17.26 -13.81 3.34
C ASP A 50 16.17 -13.94 4.41
N TRP A 51 16.41 -14.82 5.39
CA TRP A 51 15.45 -15.13 6.45
C TRP A 51 15.22 -13.98 7.43
N ALA A 52 16.27 -13.20 7.74
CA ALA A 52 16.18 -12.08 8.66
C ALA A 52 15.34 -10.95 8.04
N ALA A 53 15.56 -10.60 6.77
CA ALA A 53 14.77 -9.65 6.00
C ALA A 53 13.32 -10.12 5.83
N THR A 54 13.11 -11.42 5.55
CA THR A 54 11.75 -11.98 5.47
C THR A 54 11.00 -11.82 6.80
N LYS A 55 11.62 -12.19 7.93
CA LYS A 55 11.02 -11.98 9.26
C LYS A 55 10.76 -10.52 9.56
N ALA A 56 11.68 -9.65 9.15
CA ALA A 56 11.57 -8.22 9.27
C ALA A 56 10.36 -7.67 8.49
N ALA A 57 10.11 -8.19 7.29
CA ALA A 57 8.98 -7.82 6.45
C ALA A 57 7.66 -8.23 7.10
N TYR A 58 7.55 -9.47 7.58
CA TYR A 58 6.36 -9.91 8.32
C TYR A 58 6.12 -9.06 9.58
N ARG A 59 7.17 -8.76 10.35
CA ARG A 59 7.06 -7.88 11.53
C ARG A 59 6.70 -6.44 11.19
N PHE A 60 7.03 -5.97 9.99
CA PHE A 60 6.64 -4.65 9.52
C PHE A 60 5.14 -4.61 9.23
N PHE A 61 4.63 -5.57 8.45
CA PHE A 61 3.20 -5.66 8.15
C PHE A 61 2.35 -5.98 9.40
N ASP A 62 2.94 -6.67 10.38
CA ASP A 62 2.29 -6.96 11.66
C ASP A 62 2.62 -5.93 12.77
N ASN A 63 3.18 -4.76 12.41
CA ASN A 63 3.46 -3.69 13.35
C ASN A 63 2.22 -2.83 13.65
N ASP A 64 1.90 -2.56 14.91
CA ASP A 64 0.77 -1.72 15.35
C ASP A 64 1.07 -0.22 15.35
N GLN A 65 2.34 0.17 15.26
CA GLN A 65 2.78 1.56 15.23
C GLN A 65 2.88 2.13 13.81
N GLY A 66 2.59 1.31 12.78
CA GLY A 66 2.49 1.74 11.39
C GLY A 66 1.10 1.46 10.85
N SER A 67 0.48 2.47 10.26
CA SER A 67 -0.84 2.39 9.63
C SER A 67 -0.74 2.44 8.10
N GLU A 68 -1.75 1.90 7.42
CA GLU A 68 -1.89 2.02 5.96
C GLU A 68 -1.89 3.49 5.50
N ALA A 69 -2.55 4.36 6.26
CA ALA A 69 -2.59 5.79 5.97
C ALA A 69 -1.19 6.41 5.95
N GLU A 70 -0.32 6.06 6.90
CA GLU A 70 1.07 6.54 6.94
C GLU A 70 1.91 5.97 5.80
N ILE A 71 1.68 4.71 5.41
CA ILE A 71 2.34 4.09 4.26
C ILE A 71 1.99 4.85 2.98
N LEU A 72 0.70 5.11 2.74
CA LEU A 72 0.21 5.76 1.52
C LEU A 72 0.35 7.28 1.50
N ALA A 73 0.57 7.93 2.65
CA ALA A 73 0.67 9.38 2.76
C ALA A 73 1.70 10.01 1.82
N GLY A 74 2.89 9.39 1.71
CA GLY A 74 3.92 9.82 0.78
C GLY A 74 3.45 9.81 -0.67
N HIS A 75 2.85 8.71 -1.11
CA HIS A 75 2.40 8.54 -2.48
C HIS A 75 1.31 9.55 -2.84
N PHE A 76 0.39 9.81 -1.89
CA PHE A 76 -0.62 10.85 -2.06
C PHE A 76 0.03 12.23 -2.19
N ALA A 77 0.93 12.60 -1.28
CA ALA A 77 1.63 13.87 -1.34
C ALA A 77 2.41 14.07 -2.66
N ALA A 78 3.13 13.04 -3.12
CA ALA A 78 3.84 13.05 -4.40
C ALA A 78 2.87 13.22 -5.58
N THR A 79 1.72 12.54 -5.53
CA THR A 79 0.67 12.67 -6.56
C THR A 79 0.05 14.08 -6.56
N ALA A 80 -0.25 14.68 -5.41
CA ALA A 80 -0.75 16.05 -5.36
C ALA A 80 0.29 17.08 -5.85
N SER A 81 1.57 16.86 -5.55
CA SER A 81 2.65 17.70 -6.07
C SER A 81 2.65 17.69 -7.60
N ARG A 82 2.58 16.50 -8.22
CA ARG A 82 2.49 16.36 -9.69
C ARG A 82 1.23 17.02 -10.27
N VAL A 83 0.09 16.84 -9.61
CA VAL A 83 -1.19 17.47 -10.00
C VAL A 83 -1.08 19.00 -9.95
N THR A 84 -0.53 19.55 -8.87
CA THR A 84 -0.37 21.00 -8.68
C THR A 84 0.61 21.60 -9.69
N ALA A 85 1.64 20.85 -10.09
CA ALA A 85 2.60 21.27 -11.11
C ALA A 85 2.07 21.18 -12.55
N THR A 86 0.88 20.59 -12.77
CA THR A 86 0.32 20.39 -14.11
C THR A 86 -0.64 21.51 -14.49
N GLU A 87 -0.29 22.29 -15.52
CA GLU A 87 -1.11 23.41 -16.01
C GLU A 87 -2.23 22.98 -16.98
N ARG A 88 -2.25 21.71 -17.40
CA ARG A 88 -3.20 21.16 -18.38
C ARG A 88 -4.36 20.45 -17.67
N PRO A 89 -5.51 20.25 -18.34
CA PRO A 89 -6.60 19.46 -17.78
C PRO A 89 -6.14 18.06 -17.35
N ILE A 90 -6.55 17.65 -16.15
CA ILE A 90 -6.21 16.36 -15.54
C ILE A 90 -7.41 15.44 -15.68
N LEU A 91 -7.18 14.24 -16.23
CA LEU A 91 -8.18 13.18 -16.30
C LEU A 91 -8.10 12.33 -15.03
N ILE A 92 -9.16 12.35 -14.22
CA ILE A 92 -9.28 11.50 -13.04
C ILE A 92 -10.03 10.22 -13.45
N LEU A 93 -9.28 9.13 -13.58
CA LEU A 93 -9.86 7.80 -13.79
C LEU A 93 -10.25 7.21 -12.44
N HIS A 94 -11.52 6.83 -12.30
CA HIS A 94 -12.03 6.19 -11.10
C HIS A 94 -12.66 4.85 -11.45
N ASP A 95 -12.26 3.81 -10.73
CA ASP A 95 -12.80 2.46 -10.83
C ASP A 95 -12.80 1.80 -9.45
N THR A 96 -13.57 0.74 -9.28
CA THR A 96 -13.62 -0.06 -8.05
C THR A 96 -13.12 -1.46 -8.34
N THR A 97 -12.04 -1.85 -7.66
CA THR A 97 -11.50 -3.21 -7.71
C THR A 97 -11.73 -3.94 -6.40
N GLU A 98 -11.83 -5.26 -6.46
CA GLU A 98 -11.94 -6.13 -5.29
C GLU A 98 -10.74 -7.08 -5.19
N PHE A 99 -10.22 -7.27 -3.99
CA PHE A 99 -9.23 -8.30 -3.69
C PHE A 99 -9.91 -9.50 -3.05
N THR A 100 -9.85 -10.65 -3.71
CA THR A 100 -10.42 -11.91 -3.21
C THR A 100 -9.33 -12.77 -2.59
N TYR A 101 -9.56 -13.25 -1.36
CA TYR A 101 -8.64 -14.12 -0.64
C TYR A 101 -9.30 -15.44 -0.27
N HIS A 102 -8.54 -16.53 -0.34
CA HIS A 102 -8.96 -17.80 0.26
C HIS A 102 -8.41 -17.90 1.68
N ARG A 103 -9.30 -18.06 2.68
CA ARG A 103 -8.94 -18.00 4.11
C ARG A 103 -9.74 -19.00 4.93
N VAL A 104 -9.12 -19.54 5.97
CA VAL A 104 -9.77 -20.42 6.96
C VAL A 104 -10.83 -19.66 7.77
N ARG A 105 -10.56 -18.38 8.08
CA ARG A 105 -11.48 -17.46 8.78
C ARG A 105 -11.81 -16.29 7.86
N PRO A 106 -12.99 -16.24 7.23
CA PRO A 106 -13.37 -15.17 6.32
C PRO A 106 -13.87 -13.90 7.03
N GLU A 107 -14.26 -13.98 8.29
CA GLU A 107 -14.94 -12.91 9.06
C GLU A 107 -14.17 -11.59 9.18
N PRO A 108 -12.83 -11.58 9.31
CA PRO A 108 -12.08 -10.32 9.41
C PRO A 108 -12.22 -9.49 8.12
N VAL A 109 -12.15 -10.15 6.96
CA VAL A 109 -12.25 -9.46 5.68
C VAL A 109 -13.70 -9.31 5.25
N GLY A 110 -13.99 -8.12 4.76
CA GLY A 110 -15.26 -7.79 4.22
C GLY A 110 -15.77 -8.60 3.02
N VAL A 111 -17.04 -8.98 3.05
CA VAL A 111 -17.71 -9.67 1.93
C VAL A 111 -18.15 -8.70 0.84
N THR A 112 -17.72 -8.92 -0.41
CA THR A 112 -18.17 -8.16 -1.61
C THR A 112 -19.06 -9.01 -2.54
N ARG A 113 -18.83 -10.32 -2.59
CA ARG A 113 -19.63 -11.35 -3.31
C ARG A 113 -19.84 -12.58 -2.42
N GLN A 114 -20.55 -13.62 -2.89
CA GLN A 114 -20.68 -14.90 -2.17
C GLN A 114 -19.33 -15.46 -1.72
N SER A 115 -19.17 -15.64 -0.41
CA SER A 115 -18.12 -16.47 0.16
C SER A 115 -18.38 -17.92 -0.23
N ARG A 116 -17.45 -18.57 -0.95
CA ARG A 116 -17.48 -20.02 -1.08
C ARG A 116 -17.06 -20.63 0.26
N PRO A 117 -17.91 -21.36 0.98
CA PRO A 117 -17.43 -22.19 2.08
C PRO A 117 -16.61 -23.34 1.48
N GLU A 118 -15.37 -23.54 1.92
CA GLU A 118 -14.62 -24.74 1.53
C GLU A 118 -14.81 -25.86 2.55
N VAL A 119 -15.01 -27.05 2.00
CA VAL A 119 -15.19 -28.34 2.68
C VAL A 119 -13.91 -28.70 3.42
N SER A 120 -14.06 -29.20 4.65
CA SER A 120 -12.96 -29.48 5.59
C SER A 120 -11.82 -30.34 5.00
N ALA A 121 -10.58 -29.88 5.14
CA ALA A 121 -9.42 -30.76 5.31
C ALA A 121 -8.23 -30.05 6.00
N ALA A 122 -7.91 -30.57 7.20
CA ALA A 122 -6.61 -30.73 7.85
C ALA A 122 -5.65 -29.52 8.09
N GLU A 123 -5.48 -29.26 9.40
CA GLU A 123 -4.25 -28.89 10.13
C GLU A 123 -3.11 -28.18 9.37
N GLY A 124 -3.11 -26.84 9.46
CA GLY A 124 -1.96 -25.98 9.20
C GLY A 124 -2.05 -24.73 10.06
N GLY A 125 -0.96 -24.40 10.76
CA GLY A 125 -0.90 -23.35 11.79
C GLY A 125 -1.53 -22.02 11.38
N VAL A 126 -2.38 -21.50 12.26
CA VAL A 126 -3.13 -20.25 12.08
C VAL A 126 -2.16 -19.07 12.14
N PHE A 127 -2.00 -18.36 11.03
CA PHE A 127 -1.45 -17.01 11.02
C PHE A 127 -2.60 -16.02 11.17
N GLU A 128 -2.67 -15.37 12.33
CA GLU A 128 -3.65 -14.32 12.65
C GLU A 128 -3.17 -13.00 12.03
N GLY A 129 -3.35 -12.85 10.72
CA GLY A 129 -3.13 -11.58 10.03
C GLY A 129 -4.21 -10.58 10.42
N ARG A 130 -3.80 -9.41 10.92
CA ARG A 130 -4.70 -8.31 11.31
C ARG A 130 -5.53 -7.80 10.15
N ASP A 131 -6.71 -7.30 10.49
CA ASP A 131 -7.65 -6.70 9.56
C ASP A 131 -7.07 -5.50 8.84
N ILE A 132 -6.95 -5.62 7.52
CA ILE A 132 -6.72 -4.49 6.62
C ILE A 132 -8.13 -3.94 6.34
N ASP A 133 -8.44 -2.88 7.07
CA ASP A 133 -9.76 -2.23 7.05
C ASP A 133 -10.11 -1.71 5.65
N ARG A 134 -11.40 -1.67 5.32
CA ARG A 134 -11.95 -1.56 3.95
C ARG A 134 -11.86 -0.16 3.32
N THR A 135 -10.81 0.61 3.59
CA THR A 135 -10.77 2.04 3.26
C THR A 135 -9.58 2.40 2.38
N VAL A 136 -9.56 1.94 1.12
CA VAL A 136 -8.58 2.45 0.13
C VAL A 136 -9.26 3.28 -0.96
N ILE A 137 -10.53 3.03 -1.26
CA ILE A 137 -11.25 3.71 -2.35
C ILE A 137 -11.77 5.09 -1.94
N LEU A 138 -12.24 5.25 -0.69
CA LEU A 138 -12.76 6.54 -0.20
C LEU A 138 -11.67 7.56 0.16
N LEU A 139 -10.44 7.11 0.44
CA LEU A 139 -9.35 7.99 0.87
C LEU A 139 -8.81 8.85 -0.28
N CYS A 140 -8.67 8.30 -1.50
CA CYS A 140 -8.21 9.09 -2.66
C CYS A 140 -9.13 10.27 -2.99
N ILE A 141 -10.45 10.05 -3.10
CA ILE A 141 -11.39 11.12 -3.47
C ILE A 141 -11.50 12.16 -2.35
N ARG A 142 -11.66 11.70 -1.09
CA ARG A 142 -11.84 12.62 0.04
C ARG A 142 -10.58 13.43 0.32
N TRP A 143 -9.40 12.84 0.10
CA TRP A 143 -8.12 13.54 0.21
C TRP A 143 -7.92 14.54 -0.93
N ILE A 144 -8.08 14.14 -2.20
CA ILE A 144 -7.99 15.04 -3.37
C ILE A 144 -8.97 16.22 -3.24
N ALA A 145 -10.21 15.98 -2.82
CA ALA A 145 -11.20 17.04 -2.61
C ALA A 145 -10.91 17.96 -1.40
N SER A 146 -10.04 17.53 -0.48
CA SER A 146 -9.63 18.33 0.69
C SER A 146 -8.30 19.07 0.47
N SER A 147 -7.42 18.57 -0.40
CA SER A 147 -6.12 19.16 -0.73
C SER A 147 -6.19 20.12 -1.93
N LEU A 148 -7.19 19.96 -2.80
CA LEU A 148 -7.58 20.98 -3.77
C LEU A 148 -8.60 21.90 -3.07
N GLY A 149 -8.18 23.09 -2.64
CA GLY A 149 -9.09 24.09 -2.06
C GLY A 149 -10.30 24.40 -2.97
N PRO A 150 -11.32 25.12 -2.47
CA PRO A 150 -12.64 25.29 -3.12
C PRO A 150 -12.67 25.99 -4.51
N SER A 151 -11.53 26.21 -5.15
CA SER A 151 -11.39 26.94 -6.41
C SER A 151 -11.66 26.13 -7.70
N LEU A 152 -12.17 24.90 -7.64
CA LEU A 152 -12.42 24.06 -8.83
C LEU A 152 -13.87 23.55 -9.00
N LEU A 153 -14.84 24.15 -8.30
CA LEU A 153 -16.27 23.85 -8.47
C LEU A 153 -17.11 25.01 -9.05
N GLY A 154 -16.47 26.01 -9.68
CA GLY A 154 -17.23 27.05 -10.38
C GLY A 154 -16.39 27.87 -11.34
N GLN A 155 -16.52 27.58 -12.64
CA GLN A 155 -17.29 28.36 -13.62
C GLN A 155 -17.55 27.52 -14.87
#